data_AF-A0A7C6WSF8-F1
#
_entry.id   AF-A0A7C6WSF8-F1
#
_cell.length_a   1.000
_cell.length_b   1.000
_cell.length_c   1.000
_cell.angle_alpha   90.00
_cell.angle_beta   90.00
_cell.angle_gamma   90.00
#
_symmetry.space_group_name_H-M   'P 1'
#
loop_
_entity.id
_entity.type
_entity.pdbx_description
1 polymer ?
#
loop_
_entity_poly.entity_id
_entity_poly.type
_entity_poly.pdbx_seq_one_letter_code
_entity_poly.pdbx_strand_id
1 'polypeptide(L)'
;MEQLTIHEILQRQRALQELNQVRWGGLSPEKGRSSLLWAIGELCEAADVIKKEGDEAIMDDADIREHFAEEVADALMYLGDLLLCYDIDADTFTEIYLRKCKRNRTRWEKDITIEEGA
;
A
#
# COMPACT_ATOMS: atom_id res chain seq x y z
N MET A 1 6.16 -6.40 19.94
CA MET A 1 5.50 -6.30 18.64
C MET A 1 6.48 -5.63 17.70
N GLU A 2 6.77 -6.26 16.57
CA GLU A 2 7.65 -5.70 15.54
C GLU A 2 6.92 -4.52 14.87
N GLN A 3 7.64 -3.44 14.56
CA GLN A 3 7.10 -2.34 13.75
C GLN A 3 7.43 -2.65 12.29
N LEU A 4 6.56 -2.24 11.36
CA LEU A 4 6.76 -2.48 9.93
C LEU A 4 7.13 -1.15 9.24
N THR A 5 8.41 -1.00 8.92
CA THR A 5 8.95 0.10 8.11
C THR A 5 8.92 -0.24 6.62
N ILE A 6 8.99 0.76 5.74
CA ILE A 6 9.12 0.50 4.30
C ILE A 6 10.35 -0.34 3.97
N HIS A 7 11.45 -0.17 4.72
CA HIS A 7 12.64 -1.01 4.57
C HIS A 7 12.30 -2.48 4.85
N GLU A 8 11.62 -2.78 5.96
CA GLU A 8 11.22 -4.14 6.30
C GLU A 8 10.21 -4.73 5.31
N ILE A 9 9.27 -3.92 4.79
CA ILE A 9 8.35 -4.36 3.71
C ILE A 9 9.16 -4.83 2.50
N LEU A 10 10.07 -3.99 1.99
CA LEU A 10 10.83 -4.32 0.78
C LEU A 10 11.80 -5.50 1.00
N GLN A 11 12.38 -5.63 2.19
CA GLN A 11 13.22 -6.79 2.53
C GLN A 11 12.42 -8.09 2.55
N ARG A 12 11.23 -8.07 3.16
CA ARG A 12 10.33 -9.23 3.21
C ARG A 12 9.85 -9.63 1.82
N GLN A 13 9.49 -8.67 0.96
CA GLN A 13 9.11 -8.96 -0.43
C GLN A 13 10.26 -9.55 -1.23
N ARG A 14 11.48 -9.01 -1.09
CA ARG A 14 12.67 -9.58 -1.74
C ARG A 14 12.89 -11.04 -1.31
N ALA A 15 12.80 -11.34 -0.03
CA ALA A 15 12.94 -12.70 0.48
C ALA A 15 11.85 -13.66 -0.07
N LEU A 16 10.59 -13.19 -0.18
CA LEU A 16 9.50 -13.98 -0.77
C LEU A 16 9.72 -14.24 -2.27
N GLN A 17 10.18 -13.24 -3.02
CA GLN A 17 10.50 -13.37 -4.45
C GLN A 17 11.68 -14.31 -4.70
N GLU A 18 12.71 -14.28 -3.86
CA GLU A 18 13.84 -15.21 -3.90
C GLU A 18 13.38 -16.64 -3.58
N LEU A 19 12.59 -16.82 -2.53
CA LEU A 19 12.05 -18.13 -2.13
C LEU A 19 11.20 -18.76 -3.26
N ASN A 20 10.42 -17.95 -3.97
CA ASN A 20 9.49 -18.40 -5.00
C ASN A 20 10.00 -18.18 -6.43
N GLN A 21 11.29 -17.91 -6.63
CA GLN A 21 11.84 -17.46 -7.91
C GLN A 21 11.46 -18.36 -9.10
N VAL A 22 11.49 -19.69 -8.90
CA VAL A 22 11.13 -20.68 -9.92
C VAL A 22 9.66 -20.55 -10.35
N ARG A 23 8.76 -20.27 -9.42
CA ARG A 23 7.32 -20.19 -9.67
C ARG A 23 6.89 -18.80 -10.14
N TRP A 24 7.49 -17.75 -9.59
CA TRP A 24 7.08 -16.37 -9.82
C TRP A 24 7.85 -15.69 -10.95
N GLY A 25 9.00 -16.23 -11.35
CA GLY A 25 9.85 -15.67 -12.41
C GLY A 25 10.80 -14.56 -11.92
N GLY A 26 10.79 -14.25 -10.62
CA GLY A 26 11.59 -13.19 -10.01
C GLY A 26 11.10 -11.77 -10.33
N LEU A 27 11.90 -10.80 -9.90
CA LEU A 27 11.65 -9.38 -10.09
C LEU A 27 12.12 -8.91 -11.47
N SER A 28 11.27 -8.19 -12.20
CA SER A 28 11.64 -7.51 -13.45
C SER A 28 10.70 -6.33 -13.75
N PRO A 29 11.10 -5.36 -14.58
CA PRO A 29 10.22 -4.26 -14.98
C PRO A 29 8.91 -4.71 -15.65
N GLU A 30 8.93 -5.82 -16.40
CA GLU A 30 7.74 -6.41 -17.02
C GLU A 30 6.79 -6.97 -15.97
N LYS A 31 7.33 -7.58 -14.91
CA LYS A 31 6.57 -8.09 -13.77
C LYS A 31 5.96 -6.94 -12.96
N GLY A 32 6.63 -5.79 -12.88
CA GLY A 32 6.11 -4.60 -12.21
C GLY A 32 4.71 -4.20 -12.68
N ARG A 33 4.44 -4.27 -14.00
CA ARG A 33 3.08 -4.05 -14.54
C ARG A 33 2.06 -5.02 -13.93
N SER A 34 2.40 -6.30 -13.82
CA SER A 34 1.52 -7.30 -13.21
C SER A 34 1.35 -7.04 -11.71
N SER A 35 2.41 -6.70 -10.98
CA SER A 35 2.33 -6.34 -9.56
C SER A 35 1.41 -5.16 -9.32
N LEU A 36 1.43 -4.13 -10.18
CA LEU A 36 0.47 -3.03 -10.09
C LEU A 36 -0.98 -3.50 -10.29
N LEU A 37 -1.22 -4.38 -11.27
CA LEU A 37 -2.56 -4.90 -11.53
C LEU A 37 -3.06 -5.80 -10.40
N TRP A 38 -2.18 -6.60 -9.79
CA TRP A 38 -2.53 -7.41 -8.63
C TRP A 38 -2.82 -6.55 -7.41
N ALA A 39 -2.00 -5.54 -7.11
CA ALA A 39 -2.30 -4.58 -6.04
C ALA A 39 -3.67 -3.92 -6.22
N ILE A 40 -4.06 -3.59 -7.45
CA ILE A 40 -5.41 -3.06 -7.75
C ILE A 40 -6.48 -4.13 -7.50
N GLY A 41 -6.21 -5.39 -7.86
CA GLY A 41 -7.07 -6.54 -7.55
C GLY A 41 -7.38 -6.63 -6.06
N GLU A 42 -6.36 -6.65 -5.21
CA GLU A 42 -6.53 -6.74 -3.75
C GLU A 42 -7.28 -5.51 -3.18
N LEU A 43 -7.04 -4.32 -3.73
CA LEU A 43 -7.83 -3.13 -3.37
C LEU A 43 -9.31 -3.24 -3.81
N CYS A 44 -9.60 -3.95 -4.90
CA CYS A 44 -10.97 -4.26 -5.30
C CYS A 44 -11.61 -5.30 -4.37
N GLU A 45 -10.84 -6.26 -3.83
CA GLU A 45 -11.33 -7.20 -2.81
C GLU A 45 -11.65 -6.47 -1.50
N ALA A 46 -10.76 -5.58 -1.03
CA ALA A 46 -11.03 -4.69 0.09
C ALA A 46 -12.27 -3.81 -0.13
N ALA A 47 -12.46 -3.27 -1.33
CA ALA A 47 -13.65 -2.50 -1.70
C ALA A 47 -14.92 -3.36 -1.71
N ASP A 48 -14.80 -4.64 -2.08
CA ASP A 48 -15.90 -5.59 -2.04
C ASP A 48 -16.34 -5.89 -0.59
N VAL A 49 -15.41 -5.95 0.36
CA VAL A 49 -15.74 -6.04 1.80
C VAL A 49 -16.55 -4.82 2.25
N ILE A 50 -16.09 -3.61 1.93
CA ILE A 50 -16.84 -2.37 2.23
C ILE A 50 -18.25 -2.41 1.63
N LYS A 51 -18.36 -2.84 0.37
CA LYS A 51 -19.64 -2.89 -0.35
C LYS A 51 -20.62 -3.92 0.22
N LYS A 52 -20.12 -5.08 0.67
CA LYS A 52 -20.96 -6.21 1.12
C LYS A 52 -21.32 -6.11 2.60
N GLU A 53 -20.35 -5.75 3.43
CA GLU A 53 -20.49 -5.77 4.89
C GLU A 53 -20.77 -4.38 5.49
N GLY A 54 -20.31 -3.31 4.81
CA GLY A 54 -20.45 -1.94 5.28
C GLY A 54 -19.41 -1.51 6.32
N ASP A 55 -19.30 -0.20 6.53
CA ASP A 55 -18.26 0.40 7.38
C ASP A 55 -18.39 0.00 8.86
N GLU A 56 -19.63 -0.08 9.38
CA GLU A 56 -19.88 -0.46 10.79
C GLU A 56 -19.39 -1.88 11.08
N ALA A 57 -19.60 -2.83 10.16
CA ALA A 57 -19.14 -4.20 10.32
C ALA A 57 -17.60 -4.31 10.38
N ILE A 58 -16.89 -3.55 9.54
CA ILE A 58 -15.41 -3.47 9.59
C ILE A 58 -14.92 -2.88 10.94
N MET A 59 -15.75 -2.06 11.59
CA MET A 59 -15.41 -1.42 12.86
C MET A 59 -15.78 -2.27 14.08
N ASP A 60 -16.83 -3.08 14.01
CA ASP A 60 -17.39 -3.75 15.19
C ASP A 60 -17.24 -5.28 15.16
N ASP A 61 -17.05 -5.88 13.98
CA ASP A 61 -16.81 -7.31 13.80
C ASP A 61 -15.31 -7.59 13.56
N ALA A 62 -14.72 -8.43 14.41
CA ALA A 62 -13.28 -8.72 14.37
C ALA A 62 -12.87 -9.52 13.12
N ASP A 63 -13.71 -10.45 12.66
CA ASP A 63 -13.40 -11.31 11.52
C ASP A 63 -13.49 -10.51 10.21
N ILE A 64 -14.49 -9.63 10.11
CA ILE A 64 -14.64 -8.72 8.95
C ILE A 64 -13.51 -7.69 8.92
N ARG A 65 -13.10 -7.16 10.08
CA ARG A 65 -11.94 -6.27 10.19
C ARG A 65 -10.66 -6.96 9.74
N GLU A 66 -10.42 -8.18 10.19
CA GLU A 66 -9.23 -8.95 9.84
C GLU A 66 -9.17 -9.18 8.33
N HIS A 67 -10.26 -9.67 7.74
CA HIS A 67 -10.36 -9.86 6.29
C HIS A 67 -10.10 -8.57 5.51
N PHE A 68 -10.74 -7.45 5.87
CA PHE A 68 -10.47 -6.16 5.23
C PHE A 68 -8.99 -5.74 5.35
N ALA A 69 -8.39 -5.92 6.53
CA ALA A 69 -7.00 -5.55 6.76
C ALA A 69 -6.02 -6.45 5.98
N GLU A 70 -6.35 -7.73 5.79
CA GLU A 70 -5.60 -8.68 4.98
C GLU A 70 -5.56 -8.25 3.51
N GLU A 71 -6.70 -7.90 2.91
CA GLU A 71 -6.76 -7.41 1.52
C GLU A 71 -5.92 -6.13 1.32
N VAL A 72 -5.94 -5.22 2.29
CA VAL A 72 -5.10 -4.02 2.26
C VAL A 72 -3.62 -4.37 2.44
N ALA A 73 -3.30 -5.37 3.26
CA ALA A 73 -1.93 -5.85 3.43
C ALA A 73 -1.41 -6.48 2.14
N ASP A 74 -2.20 -7.30 1.46
CA ASP A 74 -1.84 -7.93 0.19
C ASP A 74 -1.61 -6.88 -0.91
N ALA A 75 -2.46 -5.84 -0.96
CA ALA A 75 -2.21 -4.69 -1.82
C ALA A 75 -0.86 -4.03 -1.54
N LEU A 76 -0.50 -3.82 -0.27
CA LEU A 76 0.80 -3.26 0.13
C LEU A 76 1.97 -4.19 -0.23
N MET A 77 1.78 -5.51 -0.16
CA MET A 77 2.79 -6.48 -0.58
C MET A 77 3.11 -6.33 -2.07
N TYR A 78 2.09 -6.29 -2.92
CA TYR A 78 2.28 -6.10 -4.36
C TYR A 78 2.79 -4.70 -4.73
N LEU A 79 2.45 -3.66 -3.96
CA LEU A 79 3.08 -2.35 -4.10
C LEU A 79 4.57 -2.39 -3.72
N GLY A 80 4.96 -3.20 -2.73
CA GLY A 80 6.36 -3.47 -2.41
C GLY A 80 7.09 -4.13 -3.58
N ASP A 81 6.50 -5.18 -4.16
CA ASP A 81 7.03 -5.83 -5.37
C ASP A 81 7.14 -4.86 -6.55
N LEU A 82 6.16 -3.97 -6.72
CA LEU A 82 6.17 -2.94 -7.76
C LEU A 82 7.38 -2.01 -7.62
N LEU A 83 7.67 -1.54 -6.40
CA LEU A 83 8.84 -0.70 -6.13
C LEU A 83 10.13 -1.45 -6.45
N LEU A 84 10.23 -2.72 -6.01
CA LEU A 84 11.39 -3.58 -6.28
C LEU A 84 11.60 -3.86 -7.77
N CYS A 85 10.52 -4.08 -8.53
CA CYS A 85 10.58 -4.32 -9.98
C CYS A 85 11.13 -3.13 -10.78
N TYR A 86 11.04 -1.92 -10.22
CA TYR A 86 11.57 -0.69 -10.82
C TYR A 86 12.78 -0.13 -10.08
N ASP A 87 13.46 -0.95 -9.27
CA ASP A 87 14.65 -0.59 -8.50
C ASP A 87 14.46 0.67 -7.63
N ILE A 88 13.25 0.87 -7.08
CA ILE A 88 12.98 1.94 -6.12
C ILE A 88 13.23 1.40 -4.72
N ASP A 89 14.30 1.85 -4.09
CA ASP A 89 14.66 1.45 -2.73
C ASP A 89 13.88 2.21 -1.64
N ALA A 90 14.04 1.74 -0.41
CA ALA A 90 13.35 2.26 0.77
C ALA A 90 13.69 3.74 1.04
N ASP A 91 14.94 4.14 0.83
CA ASP A 91 15.41 5.50 1.10
C ASP A 91 14.80 6.49 0.09
N THR A 92 14.85 6.14 -1.20
CA THR A 92 14.26 6.90 -2.30
C THR A 92 12.76 7.07 -2.09
N PHE A 93 12.04 5.99 -1.78
CA PHE A 93 10.61 6.05 -1.52
C PHE A 93 10.29 6.90 -0.28
N THR A 94 11.04 6.73 0.81
CA THR A 94 10.88 7.50 2.05
C THR A 94 11.04 9.00 1.79
N GLU A 95 12.08 9.41 1.07
CA GLU A 95 12.30 10.82 0.74
C GLU A 95 11.13 11.40 -0.06
N ILE A 96 10.67 10.69 -1.09
CA ILE A 96 9.53 11.10 -1.93
C ILE A 96 8.25 11.21 -1.08
N TYR A 97 7.98 10.22 -0.23
CA TYR A 97 6.80 10.18 0.63
C TYR A 97 6.80 11.35 1.60
N LEU A 98 7.89 11.57 2.35
CA LEU A 98 8.02 12.68 3.31
C LEU A 98 7.88 14.05 2.61
N ARG A 99 8.50 14.23 1.45
CA ARG A 99 8.35 15.44 0.64
C ARG A 99 6.90 15.64 0.18
N LYS A 100 6.20 14.57 -0.21
CA LYS A 100 4.77 14.63 -0.58
C LYS A 100 3.90 14.98 0.62
N CYS A 101 4.13 14.39 1.79
CA CYS A 101 3.42 14.73 3.03
C CYS A 101 3.60 16.21 3.39
N LYS A 102 4.84 16.72 3.38
CA LYS A 102 5.10 18.15 3.64
C LYS A 102 4.31 19.06 2.71
N ARG A 103 4.29 18.76 1.40
CA ARG A 103 3.51 19.53 0.41
C ARG A 103 2.01 19.42 0.64
N ASN A 104 1.50 18.24 1.00
CA ASN A 104 0.07 18.03 1.23
C ASN A 104 -0.44 18.77 2.49
N ARG A 105 0.39 18.88 3.55
CA ARG A 105 0.04 19.64 4.76
C ARG A 105 -0.23 21.11 4.46
N THR A 106 0.59 21.74 3.62
CA THR A 106 0.45 23.17 3.28
C THR A 106 -0.49 23.43 2.11
N ARG A 107 -1.03 22.39 1.46
CA ARG A 107 -1.82 22.52 0.23
C ARG A 107 -3.21 23.10 0.47
N TRP A 108 -3.82 22.74 1.59
CA TRP A 108 -5.20 23.10 1.93
C TRP A 108 -5.29 24.16 3.05
N GLU A 109 -4.15 24.62 3.58
CA GLU A 109 -4.11 25.69 4.60
C GLU A 109 -4.69 27.02 4.09
N LYS A 110 -4.70 27.27 2.77
CA LYS A 110 -5.26 28.49 2.18
C LYS A 110 -6.79 28.50 2.07
N ASP A 111 -7.43 27.33 2.13
CA ASP A 111 -8.89 27.23 1.99
C ASP A 111 -9.61 27.47 3.34
N ILE A 112 -8.92 27.21 4.46
CA ILE A 112 -9.44 27.44 5.82
C ILE A 112 -9.59 28.95 6.11
N THR A 113 -8.70 29.79 5.59
CA THR A 113 -8.72 31.24 5.85
C THR A 113 -9.82 32.03 5.13
N ILE A 114 -10.53 31.42 4.15
CA ILE A 114 -11.60 32.10 3.40
C ILE A 114 -12.97 31.85 4.04
N GLU A 115 -13.17 30.74 4.75
CA GLU A 115 -14.44 30.42 5.42
C GLU A 115 -14.64 31.10 6.79
N GLU A 116 -13.56 31.50 7.48
CA GLU A 116 -13.65 32.22 8.77
C GLU A 116 -13.83 33.74 8.61
N GLY A 117 -13.91 34.25 7.36
CA GLY A 117 -14.00 35.67 7.04
C GLY A 117 -15.24 36.10 6.26
N ALA A 118 -16.28 35.26 6.18
CA ALA A 118 -17.55 35.54 5.49
C ALA A 118 -18.74 35.60 6.45
#